data_AF-A0A352KBE1-F1
#
_entry.id   AF-A0A352KBE1-F1
#
_cell.length_a   1.000
_cell.length_b   1.000
_cell.length_c   1.000
_cell.angle_alpha   90.00
_cell.angle_beta   90.00
_cell.angle_gamma   90.00
#
_symmetry.space_group_name_H-M   'P 1'
#
loop_
_entity.id
_entity.type
_entity.pdbx_description
1 polymer ?
#
loop_
_entity_poly.entity_id
_entity_poly.type
_entity_poly.pdbx_seq_one_letter_code
_entity_poly.pdbx_strand_id
1 'polypeptide(L)' 'FIGSNSCLVAPVKIGDGAYTGSGAVVTEDVSDDALAIVRPPQVEKADWAKKFRLKNSDKKN' A
#
# COMPACT_ATOMS: atom_id res chain seq x y z
N PHE A 1 4.98 -15.44 6.06
CA PHE A 1 4.48 -14.33 6.89
C PHE A 1 3.77 -13.29 6.02
N ILE A 2 2.60 -12.79 6.46
CA ILE A 2 1.87 -11.74 5.75
C ILE A 2 1.97 -10.43 6.55
N GLY A 3 2.47 -9.37 5.92
CA GLY A 3 2.60 -8.04 6.53
C GLY A 3 1.27 -7.43 6.97
N SER A 4 1.32 -6.49 7.91
CA SER A 4 0.13 -5.80 8.39
C SER A 4 -0.48 -4.93 7.30
N ASN A 5 -1.82 -4.89 7.24
CA ASN A 5 -2.57 -4.13 6.24
C ASN A 5 -2.22 -4.50 4.78
N SER A 6 -1.89 -5.77 4.54
CA SER A 6 -1.67 -6.29 3.19
C SER A 6 -2.99 -6.75 2.55
N CYS A 7 -3.10 -6.57 1.23
CA CYS A 7 -4.20 -7.07 0.41
C CYS A 7 -3.69 -8.15 -0.55
N LEU A 8 -4.38 -9.29 -0.60
CA LEU A 8 -4.11 -10.38 -1.54
C LEU A 8 -5.21 -10.39 -2.60
N VAL A 9 -4.87 -10.06 -3.84
CA VAL A 9 -5.83 -10.04 -4.94
C VAL A 9 -5.87 -11.42 -5.58
N ALA A 10 -6.98 -12.14 -5.36
CA ALA A 10 -7.14 -13.48 -5.91
C ALA A 10 -7.34 -13.47 -7.45
N PRO A 11 -6.90 -14.52 -8.16
CA PRO A 11 -6.10 -15.64 -7.64
C PRO A 11 -4.62 -15.26 -7.46
N VAL A 12 -4.02 -15.72 -6.36
CA VAL A 12 -2.58 -15.58 -6.07
C VAL A 12 -2.12 -16.71 -5.15
N LYS A 13 -0.91 -17.23 -5.37
CA LYS A 13 -0.23 -18.19 -4.50
C LYS A 13 0.91 -17.49 -3.73
N ILE A 14 0.95 -17.73 -2.42
CA ILE A 14 2.08 -17.34 -1.58
C ILE A 14 2.87 -18.61 -1.25
N GLY A 15 4.15 -18.62 -1.62
CA GLY A 15 5.06 -19.73 -1.40
C GLY A 15 5.34 -20.01 0.08
N ASP A 16 5.84 -21.21 0.35
CA ASP A 16 6.24 -21.60 1.69
C ASP A 16 7.42 -20.75 2.15
N GLY A 17 7.43 -20.35 3.42
CA GLY A 17 8.48 -19.48 3.96
C GLY A 17 8.46 -18.02 3.46
N ALA A 18 7.63 -17.66 2.47
CA ALA A 18 7.60 -16.33 1.89
C ALA A 18 7.17 -15.23 2.88
N TYR A 19 7.69 -14.02 2.68
CA TYR A 19 7.36 -12.83 3.45
C TYR A 19 6.72 -11.77 2.56
N THR A 20 5.63 -11.15 3.02
CA THR A 20 5.11 -9.93 2.40
C THR A 20 5.38 -8.72 3.28
N GLY A 21 5.78 -7.61 2.64
CA GLY A 21 5.92 -6.32 3.30
C GLY A 21 4.58 -5.82 3.83
N SER A 22 4.61 -5.00 4.88
CA SER A 22 3.39 -4.35 5.39
C SER A 22 2.85 -3.32 4.40
N GLY A 23 1.53 -3.26 4.25
CA GLY A 23 0.85 -2.39 3.30
C GLY A 23 0.95 -2.86 1.84
N ALA A 24 1.41 -4.10 1.59
CA ALA A 24 1.57 -4.61 0.24
C ALA A 24 0.22 -4.97 -0.39
N VAL A 25 0.04 -4.60 -1.65
CA VAL A 25 -1.05 -5.10 -2.51
C VAL A 25 -0.43 -6.12 -3.46
N VAL A 26 -0.58 -7.40 -3.14
CA VAL A 26 0.03 -8.50 -3.91
C VAL A 26 -0.93 -8.97 -5.00
N THR A 27 -0.49 -8.85 -6.26
CA THR A 27 -1.28 -9.19 -7.46
C THR A 27 -0.66 -10.31 -8.29
N GLU A 28 0.51 -10.80 -7.89
CA GLU A 28 1.29 -11.84 -8.59
C GLU A 28 1.78 -12.87 -7.57
N ASP A 29 2.03 -14.09 -8.03
CA ASP A 29 2.52 -15.17 -7.18
C ASP A 29 3.86 -14.80 -6.53
N VAL A 30 4.03 -15.23 -5.28
CA VAL A 30 5.26 -15.06 -4.52
C VAL A 30 5.93 -16.42 -4.38
N SER A 31 7.19 -16.53 -4.84
CA SER A 31 7.97 -17.76 -4.73
C SER A 31 8.28 -18.14 -3.28
N ASP A 32 8.65 -19.41 -3.08
CA ASP A 32 9.09 -19.92 -1.77
C ASP A 32 10.30 -19.11 -1.25
N ASP A 33 10.34 -18.90 0.07
CA ASP A 33 11.35 -18.13 0.81
C ASP A 33 11.59 -16.69 0.31
N ALA A 34 10.76 -16.17 -0.61
CA ALA A 34 10.93 -14.84 -1.18
C ALA A 34 10.33 -13.73 -0.31
N LEU A 35 10.89 -12.52 -0.43
CA LEU A 35 10.34 -11.30 0.14
C LEU A 35 9.63 -10.48 -0.94
N ALA A 36 8.31 -10.37 -0.86
CA ALA A 36 7.50 -9.53 -1.73
C ALA A 36 7.22 -8.16 -1.08
N ILE A 37 7.71 -7.09 -1.70
CA ILE A 37 7.47 -5.70 -1.28
C ILE A 37 6.78 -4.96 -2.42
N VAL A 38 5.60 -4.38 -2.13
CA VAL A 38 4.85 -3.55 -3.07
C VAL A 38 4.64 -2.19 -2.42
N ARG A 39 5.52 -1.22 -2.74
CA ARG A 39 5.42 0.14 -2.21
C ARG A 39 6.09 1.15 -3.15
N PRO A 40 5.40 2.23 -3.55
CA PRO A 40 6.06 3.34 -4.24
C PRO A 40 6.97 4.11 -3.27
N PRO A 41 7.94 4.89 -3.77
CA PRO A 41 8.68 5.85 -2.94
C PRO A 41 7.72 6.75 -2.16
N GLN A 42 8.07 7.07 -0.92
CA GLN A 42 7.27 8.01 -0.13
C GLN A 42 7.36 9.40 -0.77
N VAL A 43 6.19 10.00 -1.01
CA VAL A 43 6.08 11.39 -1.49
C VAL A 43 5.39 12.21 -0.42
N GLU A 44 6.07 13.24 0.06
CA GLU A 44 5.49 14.26 0.93
C GLU A 44 5.12 15.49 0.10
N LYS A 45 3.90 16.00 0.28
CA LYS A 45 3.44 17.25 -0.33
C LYS A 45 3.16 18.26 0.77
N ALA A 46 4.17 19.08 1.09
CA ALA A 46 4.05 20.13 2.10
C ALA A 46 2.82 21.02 1.87
N ASP A 47 2.14 21.37 2.96
CA ASP A 47 0.93 22.21 3.00
C ASP A 47 -0.28 21.70 2.20
N TRP A 48 -0.24 20.52 1.58
CA TRP A 48 -1.35 20.04 0.74
C TRP A 48 -2.67 19.96 1.51
N ALA A 49 -2.65 19.40 2.72
CA ALA A 49 -3.85 19.28 3.55
C ALA A 49 -4.42 20.65 3.97
N LYS A 50 -3.56 21.66 4.22
CA LYS A 50 -3.99 23.03 4.52
C LYS A 50 -4.72 23.64 3.34
N LYS A 51 -4.14 23.54 2.13
CA LYS A 51 -4.75 24.04 0.88
C LYS A 51 -6.09 23.35 0.58
N PHE A 52 -6.17 22.03 0.79
CA PHE A 52 -7.39 21.27 0.57
C PHE A 52 -8.54 21.72 1.48
N ARG A 53 -8.26 21.96 2.77
CA ARG A 53 -9.28 22.43 3.73
C ARG A 53 -9.84 23.79 3.35
N LEU A 54 -8.98 24.76 3.01
CA LEU A 54 -9.41 26.11 2.61
C LEU A 54 -10.32 26.07 1.38
N LYS A 55 -9.92 25.31 0.35
CA LYS A 55 -10.74 25.15 -0.88
C LYS A 55 -12.12 24.55 -0.60
N ASN A 56 -12.24 23.69 0.41
CA ASN A 56 -13.50 23.02 0.73
C ASN A 56 -14.38 23.81 1.71
N SER A 57 -13.82 24.71 2.53
CA SER A 57 -14.62 25.64 3.33
C SER A 57 -15.27 26.70 2.46
N ASP A 58 -14.57 27.18 1.43
CA ASP A 58 -15.07 28.22 0.52
C ASP A 58 -16.24 27.74 -0.35
N LYS A 59 -16.42 26.41 -0.51
CA LYS A 59 -17.55 25.80 -1.23
C LYS A 59 -18.78 25.54 -0.36
N LYS A 60 -18.66 25.69 0.96
CA LYS A 60 -19.76 25.45 1.91
C LYS A 60 -20.53 26.73 2.27
N ASN A 61 -20.07 27.89 1.78
CA ASN A 61 -20.76 29.17 1.85
C ASN A 61 -21.27 29.56 0.46
#